data_AF-A0A139WHZ9-F1
#
_entry.id   AF-A0A139WHZ9-F1
#
_cell.length_a   1.000
_cell.length_b   1.000
_cell.length_c   1.000
_cell.angle_alpha   90.00
_cell.angle_beta   90.00
_cell.angle_gamma   90.00
#
_symmetry.space_group_name_H-M   'P 1'
#
loop_
_entity.id
_entity.type
_entity.pdbx_description
1 polymer ?
#
loop_
_entity_poly.entity_id
_entity_poly.type
_entity_poly.pdbx_seq_one_letter_code
_entity_poly.pdbx_strand_id
1 'polypeptide(L)' 'MPSSNSLKKPPSRSLSKQDELLNIQTQYFVKIEDLKLSKKEKLKRFLYDHETKKVCGRTPASWCKFFENANDAFK' A
#
# COMPACT_ATOMS: atom_id res chain seq x y z
N MET A 1 -53.92 -15.27 -25.73
CA MET A 1 -52.74 -16.14 -25.46
C MET A 1 -51.55 -15.23 -25.14
N PRO A 2 -50.79 -15.52 -24.07
CA PRO A 2 -50.18 -14.49 -23.21
C PRO A 2 -48.90 -13.84 -23.76
N SER A 3 -48.71 -12.59 -23.35
CA SER A 3 -47.58 -11.70 -23.61
C SER A 3 -46.36 -12.08 -22.77
N SER A 4 -45.20 -12.30 -23.40
CA SER A 4 -43.92 -12.52 -22.71
C SER A 4 -43.22 -11.19 -22.44
N ASN A 5 -43.61 -10.51 -21.37
CA ASN A 5 -42.85 -9.38 -20.82
C ASN A 5 -41.56 -9.90 -20.18
N SER A 6 -40.41 -9.72 -20.84
CA SER A 6 -39.11 -9.84 -20.20
C SER A 6 -38.90 -8.66 -19.25
N LEU A 7 -39.31 -8.85 -17.99
CA LEU A 7 -39.01 -7.96 -16.88
C LEU A 7 -37.49 -7.73 -16.81
N LYS A 8 -37.04 -6.57 -17.31
CA LYS A 8 -35.66 -6.10 -17.20
C LYS A 8 -35.35 -5.97 -15.71
N LYS A 9 -34.58 -6.94 -15.17
CA LYS A 9 -34.11 -6.92 -13.79
C LYS A 9 -33.38 -5.58 -13.56
N PRO A 10 -33.68 -4.85 -12.48
CA PRO A 10 -33.00 -3.60 -12.19
C PRO A 10 -31.50 -3.86 -12.03
N PRO A 11 -30.63 -2.91 -12.42
CA PRO A 11 -29.18 -3.07 -12.28
C PRO A 11 -28.87 -3.40 -10.81
N SER A 12 -28.23 -4.54 -10.61
CA SER A 12 -27.85 -5.04 -9.30
C SER A 12 -27.01 -3.98 -8.59
N ARG A 13 -27.51 -3.46 -7.46
CA ARG A 13 -26.82 -2.53 -6.54
C ARG A 13 -25.43 -3.01 -6.08
N SER A 14 -25.05 -4.25 -6.36
CA SER A 14 -23.79 -4.88 -5.99
C SER A 14 -22.56 -4.35 -6.73
N LEU A 15 -22.69 -3.85 -7.97
CA LEU A 15 -21.55 -3.37 -8.75
C LEU A 15 -20.95 -2.09 -8.14
N SER A 16 -21.79 -1.13 -7.74
CA SER A 16 -21.35 0.12 -7.12
C SER A 16 -20.64 -0.10 -5.78
N LYS A 17 -21.10 -1.04 -4.94
CA LYS A 17 -20.43 -1.36 -3.68
C LYS A 17 -19.10 -2.08 -3.90
N GLN A 18 -18.97 -2.87 -4.96
CA GLN A 18 -17.71 -3.54 -5.30
C GLN A 18 -16.65 -2.53 -5.73
N ASP A 19 -17.00 -1.56 -6.58
CA ASP A 19 -16.08 -0.50 -6.98
C ASP A 19 -15.68 0.40 -5.80
N GLU A 20 -16.63 0.68 -4.89
CA GLU A 20 -16.37 1.46 -3.68
C GLU A 20 -15.40 0.73 -2.74
N LEU A 21 -15.60 -0.58 -2.52
CA LEU A 21 -14.69 -1.41 -1.73
C LEU A 21 -13.30 -1.54 -2.38
N LEU A 22 -13.23 -1.70 -3.69
CA LEU A 22 -11.96 -1.77 -4.43
C LEU A 22 -11.19 -0.44 -4.34
N ASN A 23 -11.91 0.69 -4.45
CA ASN A 23 -11.31 2.01 -4.34
C ASN A 23 -10.78 2.28 -2.92
N ILE A 24 -11.54 1.90 -1.88
CA ILE A 24 -11.08 1.97 -0.49
C ILE A 24 -9.82 1.12 -0.29
N GLN A 25 -9.81 -0.12 -0.77
CA GLN A 25 -8.63 -0.99 -0.68
C GLN A 25 -7.41 -0.38 -1.39
N THR A 26 -7.63 0.22 -2.56
CA THR A 26 -6.58 0.90 -3.32
C THR A 26 -6.04 2.12 -2.56
N GLN A 27 -6.90 2.91 -1.92
CA GLN A 27 -6.48 4.05 -1.08
C GLN A 27 -5.66 3.63 0.14
N TYR A 28 -5.99 2.51 0.78
CA TYR A 28 -5.22 2.00 1.92
C TYR A 28 -3.83 1.50 1.53
N PHE A 29 -3.70 0.85 0.37
CA PHE A 29 -2.43 0.28 -0.09
C PHE A 29 -1.56 1.27 -0.86
N VAL A 30 -2.18 2.20 -1.57
CA VAL A 30 -1.48 3.26 -2.28
C VAL A 30 -1.29 4.41 -1.32
N LYS A 31 -0.13 4.45 -0.66
CA LYS A 31 0.34 5.65 0.05
C LYS A 31 0.44 6.80 -0.94
N ILE A 32 -0.59 7.62 -1.03
CA ILE A 32 -0.71 8.74 -1.97
C ILE A 32 0.48 9.71 -1.81
N GLU A 33 1.06 9.77 -0.62
CA GLU A 33 2.29 10.50 -0.30
C GLU A 33 3.50 10.01 -1.11
N ASP A 34 3.62 8.69 -1.35
CA ASP A 34 4.73 8.09 -2.10
C ASP A 34 4.58 8.24 -3.62
N LEU A 35 3.40 8.61 -4.11
CA LEU A 35 3.16 8.91 -5.53
C LEU A 35 3.61 10.31 -5.94
N LYS A 36 3.65 11.26 -4.99
CA LYS A 36 3.99 12.67 -5.27
C LYS A 36 5.49 12.95 -5.28
N LEU A 37 6.31 12.06 -4.72
CA LEU A 37 7.76 12.27 -4.60
C LEU A 37 8.48 11.95 -5.91
N SER A 38 9.28 12.91 -6.40
CA SER A 38 10.20 12.69 -7.52
C SER A 38 11.23 11.61 -7.18
N LYS A 39 11.79 10.92 -8.18
CA LYS A 39 12.80 9.86 -7.97
C LYS A 39 13.95 10.30 -7.05
N LYS A 40 14.36 11.56 -7.14
CA LYS A 40 15.41 12.15 -6.29
C LYS A 40 14.96 12.32 -4.83
N GLU A 41 13.71 12.68 -4.61
CA GLU A 41 13.16 12.82 -3.26
C GLU A 41 12.87 11.46 -2.62
N LYS A 42 12.47 10.46 -3.42
CA LYS A 42 12.39 9.07 -2.96
C LYS A 42 13.73 8.56 -2.44
N LEU A 43 14.83 8.88 -3.16
CA LEU A 43 16.17 8.50 -2.71
C LEU A 43 16.57 9.22 -1.40
N LYS A 44 16.22 10.51 -1.27
CA LYS A 44 16.44 11.25 -0.01
C LYS A 44 15.66 10.65 1.16
N ARG A 45 14.37 10.37 0.97
CA ARG A 45 13.51 9.74 2.00
C ARG A 45 13.96 8.30 2.32
N PHE A 46 14.51 7.58 1.34
CA PHE A 46 15.07 6.25 1.56
C PHE A 46 16.33 6.27 2.43
N LEU A 47 17.25 7.20 2.16
CA LEU A 47 18.46 7.38 2.95
C LEU A 47 18.12 7.75 4.39
N TYR A 48 17.21 8.72 4.56
CA TYR A 48 16.79 9.17 5.87
C TYR A 48 15.32 9.60 5.84
N ASP A 49 14.51 8.88 6.62
CA ASP A 49 13.12 9.22 6.85
C ASP A 49 12.98 9.84 8.25
N HIS A 50 12.79 11.16 8.31
CA HIS A 50 12.70 11.90 9.55
C HIS A 50 11.44 11.57 10.36
N GLU A 51 10.34 11.17 9.69
CA GLU A 51 9.07 10.85 10.37
C GLU A 51 9.15 9.52 11.09
N THR A 52 9.64 8.49 10.39
CA THR A 52 9.73 7.14 10.95
C THR A 52 11.09 6.82 11.59
N LYS A 53 12.00 7.80 11.62
CA LYS A 53 13.39 7.68 12.09
C LYS A 53 14.11 6.47 11.48
N LYS A 54 13.79 6.15 10.23
CA LYS A 54 14.41 5.04 9.49
C LYS A 54 15.64 5.54 8.74
N VAL A 55 16.68 4.75 8.77
CA VAL A 55 17.93 4.98 8.05
C VAL A 55 18.10 3.85 7.05
N CYS A 56 18.26 4.18 5.76
CA CYS A 56 18.33 3.21 4.66
C CYS A 56 17.16 2.21 4.68
N GLY A 57 15.94 2.70 4.91
CA GLY A 57 14.73 1.88 4.98
C GLY A 57 14.59 0.97 6.21
N ARG A 58 15.55 0.95 7.13
CA ARG A 58 15.53 0.14 8.36
C ARG A 58 15.41 1.00 9.60
N THR A 59 14.75 0.47 10.64
CA THR A 59 14.70 1.10 11.95
C THR A 59 16.00 0.86 12.73
N PRO A 60 16.34 1.70 13.71
CA PRO A 60 17.52 1.50 14.56
C PRO A 60 17.54 0.11 15.22
N ALA A 61 16.39 -0.37 15.70
CA ALA A 61 16.26 -1.71 16.28
C ALA A 61 16.57 -2.84 15.27
N SER A 62 16.17 -2.66 14.01
CA SER A 62 16.51 -3.61 12.94
C SER A 62 18.00 -3.57 12.60
N TRP A 63 18.65 -2.41 12.70
CA TRP A 63 20.09 -2.29 12.51
C TRP A 63 20.86 -2.95 13.66
N CYS A 64 20.46 -2.75 14.91
CA CYS A 64 21.08 -3.42 16.06
C CYS A 64 21.07 -4.94 15.89
N LYS A 65 19.91 -5.53 15.55
CA LYS A 65 19.82 -6.98 15.26
C LYS A 65 20.67 -7.43 14.08
N PHE A 66 20.76 -6.60 13.04
CA PHE A 66 21.61 -6.93 11.89
C PHE A 66 23.08 -6.99 12.28
N PHE A 67 23.56 -6.04 13.10
CA PHE A 67 24.93 -6.03 13.58
C PHE A 67 25.22 -7.14 14.59
N GLU A 68 24.25 -7.47 15.45
CA GLU A 68 24.34 -8.60 16.37
C GLU A 68 24.54 -9.92 15.60
N ASN A 69 23.65 -10.20 14.64
CA ASN A 69 23.75 -11.40 13.79
C ASN A 69 25.00 -11.41 12.89
N ALA A 70 25.45 -10.23 12.42
CA ALA A 70 26.67 -10.14 11.63
C ALA A 70 27.91 -10.45 12.48
N ASN A 71 27.94 -9.99 13.73
CA ASN A 71 29.04 -10.28 14.65
C ASN A 71 29.13 -11.78 14.97
N ASP A 72 27.99 -12.45 15.11
CA ASP A 72 27.92 -13.91 15.28
C ASP A 72 28.35 -14.69 14.03
N ALA A 73 28.18 -14.12 12.83
CA ALA A 73 28.56 -14.77 11.58
C ALA A 73 30.07 -14.70 11.26
N PHE A 74 30.81 -13.80 11.92
CA PHE A 74 32.25 -13.61 11.71
C PHE A 74 33.13 -14.22 12.83
N LYS A 75 32.53 -15.01 13.73
CA LYS A 75 33.20 -15.66 14.86
C LYS A 75 33.24 -17.17 14.67
#